data_AF-A0A8T2J9A3-F1
#
_entry.id   AF-A0A8T2J9A3-F1
#
_cell.length_a   1.000
_cell.length_b   1.000
_cell.length_c   1.000
_cell.angle_alpha   90.00
_cell.angle_beta   90.00
_cell.angle_gamma   90.00
#
_symmetry.space_group_name_H-M   'P 1'
#
loop_
_entity.id
_entity.type
_entity.pdbx_description
1 polymer ?
#
loop_
_entity_poly.entity_id
_entity_poly.type
_entity_poly.pdbx_seq_one_letter_code
_entity_poly.pdbx_strand_id
1 'polypeptide(L)'
;MNPESLILQPVVTEIFERILFIWAIRHPASGYVQGINDLVTPFFVVFLGDCMAEDEEVENVDVSSLPVEVLQNIEADSYWCMNKLLDGIQDNYTFAQPGIQKKVKMLEELISRIDDQVHRHLQQYEVEYLQFAFRWMNNLLMRELPLRCTIRLWDTYQAEPEGFSHFHMYVCAAFLIRWRKEILEEKDFHGLLIFLQNLPTEHWRDEDISVLLAEAYRLKFAFADAPNHYKK
;
A
#
# COMPACT_ATOMS: atom_id res chain seq x y z
N MET A 1 -3.62 -15.85 -4.12
CA MET A 1 -4.49 -14.70 -4.40
C MET A 1 -3.83 -13.73 -5.34
N ASN A 2 -4.04 -13.99 -6.63
CA ASN A 2 -3.84 -13.03 -7.70
C ASN A 2 -5.25 -12.55 -8.13
N PRO A 3 -5.68 -11.34 -7.76
CA PRO A 3 -7.05 -10.88 -8.04
C PRO A 3 -7.30 -10.56 -9.52
N GLU A 4 -6.33 -10.77 -10.41
CA GLU A 4 -6.44 -10.47 -11.83
C GLU A 4 -7.64 -11.16 -12.49
N SER A 5 -7.93 -12.43 -12.18
CA SER A 5 -9.10 -13.14 -12.76
C SER A 5 -10.42 -12.45 -12.44
N LEU A 6 -10.56 -11.93 -11.21
CA LEU A 6 -11.74 -11.23 -10.73
C LEU A 6 -11.85 -9.84 -11.38
N ILE A 7 -10.75 -9.07 -11.39
CA ILE A 7 -10.74 -7.69 -11.90
C ILE A 7 -10.97 -7.65 -13.41
N LEU A 8 -10.54 -8.67 -14.15
CA LEU A 8 -10.72 -8.77 -15.60
C LEU A 8 -12.17 -9.08 -16.02
N GLN A 9 -13.08 -9.36 -15.07
CA GLN A 9 -14.50 -9.49 -15.40
C GLN A 9 -15.07 -8.12 -15.82
N PRO A 10 -15.80 -8.03 -16.95
CA PRO A 10 -16.32 -6.75 -17.45
C PRO A 10 -17.16 -5.99 -16.42
N VAL A 11 -18.01 -6.71 -15.66
CA VAL A 11 -18.86 -6.10 -14.61
C VAL A 11 -18.02 -5.46 -13.49
N VAL A 12 -16.91 -6.09 -13.11
CA VAL A 12 -16.00 -5.56 -12.08
C VAL A 12 -15.26 -4.33 -12.60
N THR A 13 -14.80 -4.38 -13.86
CA THR A 13 -14.17 -3.22 -14.51
C THR A 13 -15.13 -2.02 -14.56
N GLU A 14 -16.38 -2.21 -14.97
CA GLU A 14 -17.39 -1.15 -15.01
C GLU A 14 -17.70 -0.57 -13.61
N ILE A 15 -17.75 -1.41 -12.58
CA ILE A 15 -17.93 -0.97 -11.19
C ILE A 15 -16.74 -0.10 -10.75
N PHE A 16 -15.50 -0.55 -11.00
CA PHE A 16 -14.30 0.17 -10.59
C PHE A 16 -14.19 1.51 -11.32
N GLU A 17 -14.47 1.54 -12.63
CA GLU A 17 -14.53 2.78 -13.41
C GLU A 17 -15.54 3.77 -12.82
N ARG A 18 -16.74 3.30 -12.44
CA ARG A 18 -17.78 4.15 -11.86
C ARG A 18 -17.40 4.68 -10.47
N ILE A 19 -16.86 3.83 -9.59
CA ILE A 19 -16.34 4.25 -8.28
C ILE A 19 -15.28 5.36 -8.45
N LEU A 20 -14.29 5.12 -9.30
CA LEU A 20 -13.16 6.03 -9.51
C LEU A 20 -13.59 7.33 -10.19
N PHE A 21 -14.50 7.25 -11.17
CA PHE A 21 -15.04 8.41 -11.86
C PHE A 21 -15.83 9.31 -10.91
N ILE A 22 -16.72 8.74 -10.10
CA ILE A 22 -17.49 9.48 -9.10
C ILE A 22 -16.56 10.10 -8.07
N TRP A 23 -15.55 9.36 -7.60
CA TRP A 23 -14.57 9.88 -6.66
C TRP A 23 -13.79 11.06 -7.25
N ALA A 24 -13.28 10.93 -8.47
CA ALA A 24 -12.50 11.97 -9.14
C ALA A 24 -13.28 13.28 -9.35
N ILE A 25 -14.56 13.19 -9.74
CA ILE A 25 -15.42 14.39 -9.91
C ILE A 25 -15.70 15.07 -8.57
N ARG A 26 -15.82 14.29 -7.49
CA ARG A 26 -16.08 14.83 -6.15
C ARG A 26 -14.83 15.41 -5.47
N HIS A 27 -13.63 15.15 -6.02
CA HIS A 27 -12.35 15.64 -5.50
C HIS A 27 -11.57 16.40 -6.58
N PRO A 28 -12.04 17.60 -7.01
CA PRO A 28 -11.47 18.33 -8.15
C PRO A 28 -10.02 18.80 -7.94
N ALA A 29 -9.55 18.88 -6.69
CA ALA A 29 -8.15 19.19 -6.38
C ALA A 29 -7.19 18.03 -6.72
N SER A 30 -7.71 16.82 -6.85
CA SER A 30 -6.98 15.60 -7.21
C SER A 30 -7.32 15.13 -8.61
N GLY A 31 -8.60 15.03 -8.95
CA GLY A 31 -9.05 14.30 -10.14
C GLY A 31 -8.70 12.81 -10.03
N TYR A 32 -8.57 12.11 -11.16
CA TYR A 32 -8.05 10.75 -11.17
C TYR A 32 -6.52 10.77 -11.20
N VAL A 33 -5.90 10.00 -10.30
CA VAL A 33 -4.45 9.78 -10.25
C VAL A 33 -4.19 8.28 -10.29
N GLN A 34 -3.27 7.86 -11.16
CA GLN A 34 -2.90 6.46 -11.29
C GLN A 34 -2.39 5.89 -9.95
N GLY A 35 -2.93 4.74 -9.56
CA GLY A 35 -2.67 4.09 -8.28
C GLY A 35 -3.86 4.12 -7.33
N ILE A 36 -4.76 5.11 -7.44
CA ILE A 36 -6.03 5.10 -6.68
C ILE A 36 -6.90 3.90 -7.10
N ASN A 37 -6.81 3.49 -8.37
CA ASN A 37 -7.50 2.32 -8.89
C ASN A 37 -7.19 1.03 -8.10
N ASP A 38 -5.97 0.90 -7.56
CA ASP A 38 -5.61 -0.28 -6.78
C ASP A 38 -6.33 -0.28 -5.44
N LEU A 39 -6.53 0.89 -4.84
CA LEU A 39 -7.07 1.06 -3.50
C LEU A 39 -8.54 0.65 -3.36
N VAL A 40 -9.27 0.53 -4.47
CA VAL A 40 -10.64 -0.01 -4.51
C VAL A 40 -10.65 -1.51 -4.21
N THR A 41 -9.62 -2.22 -4.70
CA THR A 41 -9.58 -3.69 -4.75
C THR A 41 -9.79 -4.37 -3.38
N PRO A 42 -9.12 -3.96 -2.28
CA PRO A 42 -9.24 -4.66 -1.02
C PRO A 42 -10.64 -4.52 -0.43
N PHE A 43 -11.26 -3.33 -0.56
CA PHE A 43 -12.63 -3.12 -0.10
C PHE A 43 -13.62 -3.96 -0.90
N PHE A 44 -13.51 -3.93 -2.23
CA PHE A 44 -14.40 -4.70 -3.09
C PHE A 44 -14.32 -6.21 -2.81
N VAL A 45 -13.10 -6.75 -2.69
CA VAL A 45 -12.90 -8.18 -2.42
C VAL A 45 -13.40 -8.58 -1.03
N VAL A 46 -13.20 -7.73 -0.01
CA VAL A 46 -13.71 -7.99 1.35
C VAL A 46 -15.24 -8.00 1.36
N PHE A 47 -15.90 -7.01 0.77
CA PHE A 47 -17.37 -6.95 0.74
C PHE A 47 -18.00 -8.02 -0.16
N LEU A 48 -17.32 -8.39 -1.24
CA LEU A 48 -17.73 -9.53 -2.06
C LEU A 48 -17.67 -10.83 -1.26
N GLY A 49 -16.62 -11.06 -0.48
CA GLY A 49 -16.47 -12.24 0.37
C GLY A 49 -17.57 -12.38 1.42
N ASP A 50 -18.09 -11.27 1.97
CA ASP A 50 -19.21 -11.28 2.94
C ASP A 50 -20.54 -11.74 2.32
N CYS A 51 -20.65 -11.68 0.99
CA CYS A 51 -21.85 -12.11 0.25
C CYS A 51 -21.81 -13.59 -0.18
N MET A 52 -20.70 -14.29 0.08
CA MET A 52 -20.44 -15.63 -0.41
C MET A 52 -20.64 -16.70 0.67
N ALA A 53 -20.82 -17.96 0.24
CA ALA A 53 -20.79 -19.09 1.16
C ALA A 53 -19.36 -19.33 1.68
N GLU A 54 -19.23 -19.85 2.91
CA GLU A 54 -17.94 -20.05 3.59
C GLU A 54 -16.93 -20.92 2.80
N ASP A 55 -17.41 -21.78 1.90
CA ASP A 55 -16.60 -22.70 1.10
C ASP A 55 -16.24 -22.16 -0.31
N GLU A 56 -16.74 -20.98 -0.71
CA GLU A 56 -16.45 -20.40 -2.02
C GLU A 56 -15.23 -19.46 -1.99
N GLU A 57 -14.32 -19.66 -2.95
CA GLU A 57 -13.19 -18.75 -3.13
C GLU A 57 -13.60 -17.52 -3.95
N VAL A 58 -13.38 -16.32 -3.39
CA VAL A 58 -13.71 -15.03 -4.01
C VAL A 58 -13.13 -14.88 -5.43
N GLU A 59 -11.98 -15.50 -5.68
CA GLU A 59 -11.25 -15.44 -6.97
C GLU A 59 -12.01 -16.13 -8.13
N ASN A 60 -12.92 -17.05 -7.82
CA ASN A 60 -13.62 -17.90 -8.80
C ASN A 60 -15.09 -17.50 -8.99
N VAL A 61 -15.57 -16.48 -8.29
CA VAL A 61 -16.96 -16.04 -8.40
C VAL A 61 -17.20 -15.35 -9.73
N ASP A 62 -18.25 -15.77 -10.42
CA ASP A 62 -18.84 -14.99 -11.50
C ASP A 62 -19.66 -13.86 -10.90
N VAL A 63 -19.07 -12.66 -10.83
CA VAL A 63 -19.70 -11.47 -10.24
C VAL A 63 -20.97 -11.09 -11.00
N SER A 64 -21.08 -11.44 -12.28
CA SER A 64 -22.27 -11.16 -13.09
C SER A 64 -23.49 -11.98 -12.69
N SER A 65 -23.29 -13.07 -11.94
CA SER A 65 -24.36 -13.93 -11.43
C SER A 65 -25.02 -13.39 -10.16
N LEU A 66 -24.40 -12.41 -9.49
CA LEU A 66 -24.92 -11.84 -8.26
C LEU A 66 -26.15 -10.94 -8.51
N PRO A 67 -27.12 -10.89 -7.57
CA PRO A 67 -28.25 -9.97 -7.69
C PRO A 67 -27.79 -8.51 -7.81
N VAL A 68 -28.45 -7.74 -8.67
CA VAL A 68 -28.10 -6.33 -8.94
C VAL A 68 -28.07 -5.48 -7.66
N GLU A 69 -28.98 -5.72 -6.71
CA GLU A 69 -29.02 -5.02 -5.43
C GLU A 69 -27.78 -5.31 -4.57
N VAL A 70 -27.29 -6.55 -4.57
CA VAL A 70 -26.06 -6.94 -3.87
C VAL A 70 -24.86 -6.23 -4.47
N LEU A 71 -24.75 -6.21 -5.81
CA LEU A 71 -23.66 -5.52 -6.51
C LEU A 71 -23.66 -4.01 -6.24
N GLN A 72 -24.85 -3.38 -6.20
CA GLN A 72 -24.99 -1.95 -5.89
C GLN A 72 -24.55 -1.64 -4.46
N ASN A 73 -24.86 -2.51 -3.50
CA ASN A 73 -24.42 -2.35 -2.12
C ASN A 73 -22.90 -2.50 -1.99
N ILE A 74 -22.32 -3.55 -2.59
CA ILE A 74 -20.86 -3.77 -2.61
C ILE A 74 -20.13 -2.55 -3.22
N GLU A 75 -20.65 -2.03 -4.34
CA GLU A 75 -20.08 -0.84 -4.99
C GLU A 75 -20.15 0.39 -4.08
N ALA A 76 -21.31 0.66 -3.48
CA ALA A 76 -21.51 1.80 -2.61
C ALA A 76 -20.61 1.74 -1.37
N ASP A 77 -20.51 0.58 -0.73
CA ASP A 77 -19.67 0.38 0.45
C ASP A 77 -18.18 0.50 0.10
N SER A 78 -17.76 -0.08 -1.04
CA SER A 78 -16.41 0.08 -1.58
C SER A 78 -16.06 1.55 -1.82
N TYR A 79 -16.99 2.31 -2.42
CA TYR A 79 -16.82 3.74 -2.65
C TYR A 79 -16.65 4.51 -1.34
N TRP A 80 -17.53 4.31 -0.35
CA TRP A 80 -17.50 5.07 0.90
C TRP A 80 -16.28 4.73 1.76
N CYS A 81 -15.90 3.46 1.84
CA CYS A 81 -14.72 3.03 2.57
C CYS A 81 -13.43 3.52 1.90
N MET A 82 -13.32 3.42 0.57
CA MET A 82 -12.19 4.00 -0.16
C MET A 82 -12.12 5.51 0.05
N ASN A 83 -13.25 6.22 -0.04
CA ASN A 83 -13.31 7.65 0.21
C ASN A 83 -12.80 8.01 1.62
N LYS A 84 -13.22 7.25 2.64
CA LYS A 84 -12.79 7.45 4.03
C LYS A 84 -11.30 7.19 4.22
N LEU A 85 -10.73 6.20 3.55
CA LEU A 85 -9.28 5.99 3.52
C LEU A 85 -8.57 7.22 2.90
N LEU A 86 -9.04 7.67 1.73
CA LEU A 86 -8.43 8.77 0.99
C LEU A 86 -8.52 10.12 1.72
N ASP A 87 -9.54 10.33 2.57
CA ASP A 87 -9.63 11.51 3.45
C ASP A 87 -8.38 11.69 4.33
N GLY A 88 -7.74 10.60 4.75
CA GLY A 88 -6.54 10.63 5.59
C GLY A 88 -5.23 10.90 4.83
N ILE A 89 -5.24 10.88 3.50
CA ILE A 89 -4.06 10.98 2.64
C ILE A 89 -4.30 11.81 1.38
N GLN A 90 -5.20 12.79 1.42
CA GLN A 90 -5.60 13.57 0.24
C GLN A 90 -4.41 14.25 -0.48
N ASP A 91 -3.42 14.72 0.29
CA ASP A 91 -2.20 15.36 -0.23
C ASP A 91 -1.29 14.42 -1.04
N ASN A 92 -1.49 13.10 -0.95
CA ASN A 92 -0.83 12.13 -1.83
C ASN A 92 -1.28 12.26 -3.29
N TYR A 93 -2.46 12.81 -3.55
CA TYR A 93 -3.11 12.76 -4.88
C TYR A 93 -3.49 14.15 -5.42
N THR A 94 -3.10 15.24 -4.77
CA THR A 94 -3.25 16.59 -5.33
C THR A 94 -2.14 16.88 -6.35
N PHE A 95 -2.22 18.03 -7.04
CA PHE A 95 -1.24 18.44 -8.04
C PHE A 95 0.21 18.30 -7.53
N ALA A 96 1.05 17.62 -8.31
CA ALA A 96 2.44 17.27 -7.99
C ALA A 96 2.65 16.34 -6.78
N GLN A 97 1.59 15.80 -6.18
CA GLN A 97 1.61 14.78 -5.13
C GLN A 97 2.57 15.09 -3.97
N PRO A 98 2.45 16.28 -3.33
CA PRO A 98 3.38 16.72 -2.29
C PRO A 98 3.41 15.77 -1.07
N GLY A 99 2.30 15.11 -0.75
CA GLY A 99 2.22 14.13 0.33
C GLY A 99 3.15 12.94 0.09
N ILE A 100 3.22 12.43 -1.15
CA ILE A 100 4.11 11.33 -1.52
C ILE A 100 5.57 11.76 -1.39
N GLN A 101 5.94 12.92 -1.94
CA GLN A 101 7.32 13.43 -1.87
C GLN A 101 7.77 13.60 -0.42
N LYS A 102 6.89 14.15 0.44
CA LYS A 102 7.15 14.30 1.87
C LYS A 102 7.34 12.95 2.56
N LYS A 103 6.46 11.98 2.30
CA LYS A 103 6.54 10.63 2.89
C LYS A 103 7.81 9.88 2.48
N VAL A 104 8.21 9.98 1.20
CA VAL A 104 9.45 9.37 0.70
C VAL A 104 10.67 9.98 1.40
N LYS A 105 10.71 11.31 1.54
CA LYS A 105 11.79 11.98 2.27
C LYS A 105 11.82 11.59 3.75
N MET A 106 10.66 11.48 4.40
CA MET A 106 10.58 11.01 5.79
C MET A 106 11.06 9.56 5.94
N LEU A 107 10.77 8.69 4.97
CA LEU A 107 11.31 7.33 4.93
C LEU A 107 12.83 7.34 4.80
N GLU A 108 13.39 8.14 3.88
CA GLU A 108 14.84 8.29 3.72
C GLU A 108 15.51 8.74 5.03
N GLU A 109 14.97 9.80 5.67
CA GLU A 109 15.47 10.31 6.95
C GLU A 109 15.37 9.24 8.05
N LEU A 110 14.27 8.48 8.10
CA LEU A 110 14.10 7.42 9.07
C LEU A 110 15.11 6.28 8.86
N ILE A 111 15.29 5.80 7.62
CA ILE A 111 16.24 4.72 7.31
C ILE A 111 17.67 5.16 7.60
N SER A 112 18.04 6.42 7.32
CA SER A 112 19.36 6.94 7.67
C SER A 112 19.67 6.87 9.19
N ARG A 113 18.63 6.83 10.04
CA ARG A 113 18.74 6.77 11.50
C ARG A 113 18.65 5.35 12.04
N ILE A 114 17.79 4.51 11.45
CA ILE A 114 17.62 3.10 11.85
C ILE A 114 18.80 2.27 11.35
N ASP A 115 19.20 2.49 10.11
CA ASP A 115 20.13 1.64 9.38
C ASP A 115 20.96 2.44 8.37
N ASP A 116 21.92 3.19 8.89
CA ASP A 116 22.85 3.99 8.10
C ASP A 116 23.66 3.15 7.09
N GLN A 117 23.86 1.85 7.35
CA GLN A 117 24.54 0.97 6.39
C GLN A 117 23.69 0.75 5.14
N VAL A 118 22.40 0.43 5.28
CA VAL A 118 21.47 0.33 4.15
C VAL A 118 21.35 1.67 3.43
N HIS A 119 21.18 2.76 4.19
CA HIS A 119 21.09 4.11 3.61
C HIS A 119 22.30 4.46 2.74
N ARG A 120 23.53 4.28 3.26
CA ARG A 120 24.76 4.54 2.50
C ARG A 120 24.95 3.60 1.33
N HIS A 121 24.50 2.36 1.44
CA HIS A 121 24.58 1.40 0.34
C HIS A 121 23.70 1.85 -0.84
N LEU A 122 22.46 2.28 -0.58
CA LEU A 122 21.60 2.86 -1.62
C LEU A 122 22.26 4.08 -2.28
N GLN A 123 22.85 4.99 -1.49
CA GLN A 123 23.57 6.16 -2.00
C GLN A 123 24.81 5.78 -2.82
N GLN A 124 25.59 4.80 -2.36
CA GLN A 124 26.80 4.33 -3.03
C GLN A 124 26.50 3.79 -4.44
N TYR A 125 25.35 3.15 -4.60
CA TYR A 125 24.88 2.61 -5.88
C TYR A 125 23.90 3.54 -6.59
N GLU A 126 23.80 4.81 -6.18
CA GLU A 126 22.97 5.85 -6.81
C GLU A 126 21.48 5.49 -6.93
N VAL A 127 20.96 4.67 -6.01
CA VAL A 127 19.54 4.36 -5.91
C VAL A 127 18.85 5.40 -5.02
N GLU A 128 18.02 6.23 -5.63
CA GLU A 128 17.22 7.24 -4.94
C GLU A 128 15.94 6.61 -4.38
N TYR A 129 15.53 7.02 -3.17
CA TYR A 129 14.32 6.51 -2.53
C TYR A 129 13.06 6.70 -3.39
N LEU A 130 12.98 7.78 -4.16
CA LEU A 130 11.83 8.05 -5.02
C LEU A 130 11.66 6.99 -6.12
N GLN A 131 12.73 6.32 -6.56
CA GLN A 131 12.69 5.33 -7.65
C GLN A 131 11.95 4.04 -7.27
N PHE A 132 11.85 3.71 -5.98
CA PHE A 132 11.10 2.54 -5.51
C PHE A 132 9.96 2.92 -4.55
N ALA A 133 10.21 3.83 -3.60
CA ALA A 133 9.26 4.14 -2.54
C ALA A 133 8.10 5.03 -3.00
N PHE A 134 8.18 5.70 -4.16
CA PHE A 134 7.03 6.41 -4.73
C PHE A 134 5.83 5.47 -4.86
N ARG A 135 6.03 4.28 -5.45
CA ARG A 135 4.98 3.27 -5.64
C ARG A 135 4.50 2.70 -4.31
N TRP A 136 5.41 2.50 -3.36
CA TRP A 136 5.06 2.04 -2.01
C TRP A 136 4.08 2.99 -1.33
N MET A 137 4.34 4.30 -1.40
CA MET A 137 3.48 5.33 -0.79
C MET A 137 2.19 5.59 -1.58
N ASN A 138 2.26 5.56 -2.91
CA ASN A 138 1.14 5.87 -3.80
C ASN A 138 0.08 4.76 -3.81
N ASN A 139 0.53 3.50 -3.68
CA ASN A 139 -0.30 2.30 -3.74
C ASN A 139 -0.35 1.56 -2.39
N LEU A 140 0.12 2.17 -1.29
CA LEU A 140 0.09 1.60 0.06
C LEU A 140 0.66 0.17 0.14
N LEU A 141 1.81 -0.07 -0.51
CA LEU A 141 2.50 -1.36 -0.66
C LEU A 141 1.70 -2.46 -1.41
N MET A 142 0.53 -2.17 -1.97
CA MET A 142 -0.30 -3.16 -2.69
C MET A 142 0.40 -3.79 -3.89
N ARG A 143 1.36 -3.08 -4.49
CA ARG A 143 2.15 -3.58 -5.62
C ARG A 143 3.32 -4.47 -5.19
N GLU A 144 3.62 -4.51 -3.89
CA GLU A 144 4.74 -5.24 -3.31
C GLU A 144 4.28 -6.42 -2.45
N LEU A 145 2.98 -6.60 -2.26
CA LEU A 145 2.38 -7.61 -1.40
C LEU A 145 1.23 -8.32 -2.11
N PRO A 146 1.03 -9.63 -1.90
CA PRO A 146 -0.20 -10.29 -2.33
C PRO A 146 -1.45 -9.64 -1.72
N LEU A 147 -2.59 -9.70 -2.42
CA LEU A 147 -3.81 -9.03 -1.95
C LEU A 147 -4.26 -9.47 -0.56
N ARG A 148 -4.20 -10.78 -0.26
CA ARG A 148 -4.47 -11.32 1.09
C ARG A 148 -3.65 -10.64 2.19
N CYS A 149 -2.38 -10.34 1.89
CA CYS A 149 -1.47 -9.69 2.82
C CYS A 149 -1.77 -8.19 2.94
N THR A 150 -2.21 -7.55 1.84
CA THR A 150 -2.72 -6.17 1.87
C THR A 150 -3.95 -6.05 2.75
N ILE A 151 -4.93 -6.95 2.60
CA ILE A 151 -6.16 -6.98 3.42
C ILE A 151 -5.77 -7.11 4.90
N ARG A 152 -4.94 -8.11 5.23
CA ARG A 152 -4.45 -8.31 6.59
C ARG A 152 -3.67 -7.11 7.15
N LEU A 153 -2.88 -6.42 6.32
CA LEU A 153 -2.19 -5.19 6.70
C LEU A 153 -3.18 -4.05 7.00
N TRP A 154 -4.22 -3.94 6.18
CA TRP A 154 -5.23 -2.88 6.27
C TRP A 154 -6.15 -3.04 7.48
N ASP A 155 -6.32 -4.25 8.03
CA ASP A 155 -6.95 -4.44 9.34
C ASP A 155 -6.27 -3.58 10.40
N THR A 156 -4.94 -3.58 10.39
CA THR A 156 -4.14 -2.82 11.36
C THR A 156 -4.12 -1.34 11.01
N TYR A 157 -4.10 -0.96 9.73
CA TYR A 157 -4.21 0.45 9.35
C TYR A 157 -5.55 1.10 9.73
N GLN A 158 -6.64 0.33 9.73
CA GLN A 158 -7.94 0.83 10.20
C GLN A 158 -8.01 0.91 11.74
N ALA A 159 -7.33 0.00 12.44
CA ALA A 159 -7.29 -0.02 13.91
C ALA A 159 -6.30 1.02 14.51
N GLU A 160 -5.24 1.37 13.78
CA GLU A 160 -4.24 2.34 14.23
C GLU A 160 -4.65 3.79 13.92
N PRO A 161 -4.54 4.70 14.90
CA PRO A 161 -4.67 6.13 14.62
C PRO A 161 -3.69 6.56 13.53
N GLU A 162 -4.20 7.22 12.49
CA GLU A 162 -3.40 7.64 11.33
C GLU A 162 -2.66 6.47 10.64
N GLY A 163 -3.28 5.28 10.62
CA GLY A 163 -2.69 4.06 10.09
C GLY A 163 -2.19 4.17 8.64
N PHE A 164 -3.05 4.64 7.75
CA PHE A 164 -2.75 4.81 6.32
C PHE A 164 -1.78 5.97 6.01
N SER A 165 -1.58 6.92 6.93
CA SER A 165 -0.75 8.09 6.71
C SER A 165 0.59 7.99 7.44
N HIS A 166 0.58 8.05 8.77
CA HIS A 166 1.79 8.09 9.59
C HIS A 166 2.34 6.70 9.87
N PHE A 167 1.49 5.73 10.25
CA PHE A 167 1.99 4.38 10.58
C PHE A 167 2.55 3.65 9.36
N HIS A 168 1.94 3.84 8.18
CA HIS A 168 2.42 3.32 6.91
C HIS A 168 3.92 3.58 6.65
N MET A 169 4.43 4.75 7.07
CA MET A 169 5.84 5.10 6.91
C MET A 169 6.77 4.15 7.69
N TYR A 170 6.40 3.76 8.91
CA TYR A 170 7.15 2.78 9.70
C TYR A 170 7.02 1.36 9.14
N VAL A 171 5.88 1.02 8.53
CA VAL A 171 5.72 -0.24 7.80
C VAL A 171 6.66 -0.29 6.60
N CYS A 172 6.74 0.76 5.78
CA CYS A 172 7.71 0.85 4.67
C CYS A 172 9.15 0.74 5.17
N ALA A 173 9.48 1.32 6.32
CA ALA A 173 10.81 1.20 6.91
C ALA A 173 11.12 -0.23 7.35
N ALA A 174 10.23 -0.86 8.13
CA ALA A 174 10.36 -2.26 8.53
C ALA A 174 10.45 -3.20 7.31
N PHE A 175 9.67 -2.91 6.28
CA PHE A 175 9.65 -3.67 5.03
C PHE A 175 10.99 -3.58 4.28
N LEU A 176 11.61 -2.41 4.20
CA LEU A 176 12.94 -2.26 3.62
C LEU A 176 14.00 -3.03 4.42
N ILE A 177 13.99 -2.87 5.76
CA ILE A 177 14.97 -3.51 6.65
C ILE A 177 14.83 -5.04 6.67
N ARG A 178 13.63 -5.57 6.43
CA ARG A 178 13.39 -7.02 6.30
C ARG A 178 14.29 -7.68 5.25
N TRP A 179 14.69 -6.92 4.22
CA TRP A 179 15.52 -7.35 3.10
C TRP A 179 16.95 -6.80 3.15
N ARG A 180 17.38 -6.30 4.32
CA ARG A 180 18.70 -5.72 4.55
C ARG A 180 19.83 -6.57 3.97
N LYS A 181 19.79 -7.88 4.19
CA LYS A 181 20.87 -8.78 3.80
C LYS A 181 21.03 -8.77 2.28
N GLU A 182 19.94 -9.01 1.57
CA GLU A 182 19.88 -9.07 0.12
C GLU A 182 20.23 -7.71 -0.51
N ILE A 183 19.74 -6.62 0.08
CA ILE A 183 20.08 -5.24 -0.34
C ILE A 183 21.59 -5.01 -0.29
N LEU A 184 22.25 -5.39 0.80
CA LEU A 184 23.69 -5.16 1.00
C LEU A 184 24.58 -6.11 0.17
N GLU A 185 24.02 -7.24 -0.26
CA GLU A 185 24.71 -8.20 -1.13
C GLU A 185 24.70 -7.75 -2.59
N GLU A 186 23.66 -7.02 -3.03
CA GLU A 186 23.55 -6.49 -4.38
C GLU A 186 24.44 -5.26 -4.58
N LYS A 187 25.29 -5.28 -5.61
CA LYS A 187 26.36 -4.30 -5.84
C LYS A 187 26.29 -3.65 -7.22
N ASP A 188 25.12 -3.73 -7.84
CA ASP A 188 24.81 -3.10 -9.11
C ASP A 188 23.54 -2.26 -8.97
N PHE A 189 23.55 -1.06 -9.56
CA PHE A 189 22.40 -0.14 -9.53
C PHE A 189 21.14 -0.80 -10.09
N HIS A 190 21.25 -1.47 -11.24
CA HIS A 190 20.11 -2.04 -11.93
C HIS A 190 19.54 -3.23 -11.18
N GLY A 191 20.41 -4.15 -10.72
CA GLY A 191 20.01 -5.27 -9.87
C GLY A 191 19.31 -4.82 -8.59
N LEU A 192 19.87 -3.82 -7.91
CA LEU A 192 19.34 -3.30 -6.66
C LEU A 192 17.98 -2.62 -6.84
N LEU A 193 17.83 -1.81 -7.89
CA LEU A 193 16.55 -1.16 -8.20
C LEU A 193 15.46 -2.18 -8.57
N ILE A 194 15.79 -3.18 -9.40
CA ILE A 194 14.85 -4.27 -9.73
C ILE A 194 14.44 -5.02 -8.46
N PHE A 195 15.38 -5.34 -7.59
CA PHE A 195 15.11 -6.04 -6.35
C PHE A 195 14.13 -5.25 -5.46
N LEU A 196 14.38 -3.96 -5.25
CA LEU A 196 13.50 -3.08 -4.45
C LEU A 196 12.10 -2.89 -5.05
N GLN A 197 11.97 -3.02 -6.36
CA GLN A 197 10.70 -2.97 -7.08
C GLN A 197 10.02 -4.34 -7.23
N ASN A 198 10.66 -5.44 -6.82
CA ASN A 198 10.14 -6.81 -6.96
C ASN A 198 10.56 -7.66 -5.76
N LEU A 199 10.34 -7.16 -4.54
CA LEU A 199 10.69 -7.87 -3.31
C LEU A 199 9.93 -9.21 -3.25
N PRO A 200 10.59 -10.31 -2.84
CA PRO A 200 10.02 -11.65 -2.99
C PRO A 200 9.00 -11.97 -1.89
N THR A 201 7.80 -11.41 -2.03
CA THR A 201 6.68 -11.52 -1.07
C THR A 201 5.56 -12.44 -1.53
N GLU A 202 5.67 -13.07 -2.70
CA GLU A 202 4.60 -13.87 -3.31
C GLU A 202 4.06 -14.95 -2.36
N HIS A 203 4.94 -15.55 -1.56
CA HIS A 203 4.61 -16.62 -0.62
C HIS A 203 4.26 -16.13 0.79
N TRP A 204 4.24 -14.82 1.04
CA TRP A 204 3.94 -14.27 2.35
C TRP A 204 2.52 -14.63 2.82
N ARG A 205 2.38 -14.75 4.13
CA ARG A 205 1.14 -15.08 4.83
C ARG A 205 0.90 -14.11 5.99
N ASP A 206 -0.17 -14.35 6.74
CA ASP A 206 -0.56 -13.51 7.88
C ASP A 206 0.52 -13.46 8.96
N GLU A 207 1.32 -14.53 9.12
CA GLU A 207 2.45 -14.54 10.05
C GLU A 207 3.53 -13.52 9.64
N ASP A 208 3.86 -13.44 8.36
CA ASP A 208 4.84 -12.48 7.85
C ASP A 208 4.37 -11.04 8.06
N ILE A 209 3.08 -10.78 7.80
CA ILE A 209 2.48 -9.46 8.04
C ILE A 209 2.44 -9.12 9.52
N SER A 210 2.18 -10.09 10.38
CA SER A 210 2.20 -9.88 11.84
C SER A 210 3.60 -9.54 12.34
N VAL A 211 4.65 -10.19 11.82
CA VAL A 211 6.05 -9.87 12.13
C VAL A 211 6.42 -8.48 11.60
N LEU A 212 6.03 -8.16 10.36
CA LEU A 212 6.27 -6.84 9.76
C LEU A 212 5.64 -5.72 10.60
N LEU A 213 4.37 -5.91 11.00
CA LEU A 213 3.63 -4.94 11.81
C LEU A 213 4.23 -4.78 13.21
N ALA A 214 4.67 -5.87 13.84
CA ALA A 214 5.33 -5.82 15.15
C ALA A 214 6.63 -5.00 15.07
N GLU A 215 7.43 -5.21 14.02
CA GLU A 215 8.65 -4.44 13.81
C GLU A 215 8.35 -2.97 13.49
N ALA A 216 7.35 -2.69 12.65
CA ALA A 216 6.90 -1.33 12.37
C ALA A 216 6.44 -0.59 13.64
N TYR A 217 5.71 -1.28 14.53
CA TYR A 217 5.31 -0.74 15.82
C TYR A 217 6.52 -0.47 16.71
N ARG A 218 7.50 -1.39 16.77
CA ARG A 218 8.76 -1.17 17.50
C ARG A 218 9.49 0.08 16.99
N LEU A 219 9.57 0.27 15.67
CA LEU A 219 10.17 1.45 15.06
C LEU A 219 9.40 2.74 15.38
N LYS A 220 8.06 2.70 15.32
CA LYS A 220 7.21 3.82 15.73
C LYS A 220 7.54 4.28 17.14
N PHE A 221 7.62 3.38 18.12
CA PHE A 221 7.96 3.76 19.50
C PHE A 221 9.41 4.22 19.68
N ALA A 222 10.36 3.59 18.99
CA ALA A 222 11.76 3.97 19.09
C ALA A 222 12.06 5.37 18.51
N PHE A 223 11.27 5.82 17.53
CA PHE A 223 11.54 7.04 16.76
C PHE A 223 10.45 8.11 16.81
N ALA A 224 9.28 7.85 17.43
CA ALA A 224 8.19 8.83 17.58
C ALA A 224 8.58 10.06 18.41
N ASP A 225 9.39 9.88 19.45
CA ASP A 225 9.83 10.96 20.35
C ASP A 225 11.22 11.50 20.04
N ALA A 226 11.90 10.96 19.03
CA ALA A 226 13.31 11.24 18.82
C ALA A 226 13.47 12.60 18.12
N PRO A 227 13.76 13.70 18.86
CA PRO A 227 13.74 15.04 18.32
C PRO A 227 14.83 15.17 17.26
N ASN A 228 14.70 16.16 16.37
CA ASN A 228 15.72 16.59 15.39
C ASN A 228 17.05 17.08 16.02
N HIS A 229 17.42 16.64 17.23
CA HIS A 229 18.49 17.18 18.04
C HIS A 229 19.88 16.59 17.76
N TYR A 230 20.21 16.15 16.54
CA TYR A 230 21.62 15.94 16.16
C TYR A 230 21.88 16.27 14.69
N LYS A 231 21.71 17.54 14.32
CA LYS A 231 22.51 18.16 13.27
C LYS A 231 23.34 19.26 13.92
N LYS A 232 24.56 18.92 14.31
CA LYS A 232 25.66 19.86 14.54
C LYS A 232 26.73 19.58 13.50
#